data_AF-A0A966TM35-F1
#
_entry.id   AF-A0A966TM35-F1
#
_cell.length_a   1.000
_cell.length_b   1.000
_cell.length_c   1.000
_cell.angle_alpha   90.00
_cell.angle_beta   90.00
_cell.angle_gamma   90.00
#
_symmetry.space_group_name_H-M   'P 1'
#
loop_
_entity.id
_entity.type
_entity.pdbx_description
1 polymer ?
#
loop_
_entity_poly.entity_id
_entity_poly.type
_entity_poly.pdbx_seq_one_letter_code
_entity_poly.pdbx_strand_id
1 'polypeptide(L)'
;MNLSALGGVAVVDLILGFVLLASIVIGIVRGFIKEMLSLVAWGLAFWIAYRYSAPASEWLDSFIGNPTLSSPLGSIGVFVASLLILSLAGNLLSRLFKRSGLTGTDRLLGAVFGTGRGLAILIATLVILRLTPLIEQPWYNASWLTARSTPLVDSLVAQVGGSLIESVESTVIETQGSIVPAPLD
;
A
#
# COMPACT_ATOMS: atom_id res chain seq x y z
N MET A 1 -10.90 -13.23 33.24
CA MET A 1 -10.06 -13.11 32.02
C MET A 1 -10.74 -13.93 30.92
N ASN A 2 -11.24 -13.29 29.85
CA ASN A 2 -12.05 -13.97 28.83
C ASN A 2 -11.18 -14.79 27.88
N LEU A 3 -11.45 -16.09 27.74
CA LEU A 3 -10.72 -17.00 26.82
C LEU A 3 -10.86 -16.59 25.35
N SER A 4 -11.96 -15.92 24.99
CA SER A 4 -12.19 -15.36 23.64
C SER A 4 -11.27 -14.18 23.31
N ALA A 5 -10.90 -13.36 24.29
CA ALA A 5 -9.97 -12.25 24.11
C ALA A 5 -8.53 -12.74 23.90
N LEU A 6 -8.12 -13.81 24.58
CA LEU A 6 -6.83 -14.47 24.36
C LEU A 6 -6.76 -15.12 22.96
N GLY A 7 -7.88 -15.69 22.49
CA GLY A 7 -7.98 -16.25 21.14
C GLY A 7 -7.83 -15.20 20.04
N GLY A 8 -8.49 -14.04 20.17
CA GLY A 8 -8.39 -12.95 19.19
C GLY A 8 -6.99 -12.36 19.06
N VAL A 9 -6.31 -12.15 20.19
CA VAL A 9 -4.91 -11.66 20.25
C VAL A 9 -3.96 -12.65 19.55
N ALA A 10 -4.06 -13.93 19.92
CA ALA A 10 -3.20 -14.96 19.36
C ALA A 10 -3.41 -15.16 17.84
N VAL A 11 -4.65 -15.02 17.35
CA VAL A 11 -4.96 -15.16 15.92
C VAL A 11 -4.35 -14.02 15.10
N VAL A 12 -4.45 -12.77 15.57
CA VAL A 12 -3.85 -11.62 14.87
C VAL A 12 -2.33 -11.77 14.83
N ASP A 13 -1.69 -12.07 15.97
CA ASP A 13 -0.23 -12.25 16.03
C ASP A 13 0.23 -13.41 15.13
N LEU A 14 -0.55 -14.51 15.06
CA LEU A 14 -0.28 -15.64 14.17
C LEU A 14 -0.39 -15.24 12.69
N ILE A 15 -1.43 -14.50 12.30
CA ILE A 15 -1.62 -14.02 10.91
C ILE A 15 -0.46 -13.09 10.52
N LEU A 16 -0.12 -12.13 11.39
CA LEU A 16 0.95 -11.17 11.15
C LEU A 16 2.32 -11.86 11.04
N GLY A 17 2.59 -12.81 11.95
CA GLY A 17 3.79 -13.65 11.89
C GLY A 17 3.84 -14.50 10.62
N PHE A 18 2.70 -15.07 10.20
CA PHE A 18 2.60 -15.84 8.97
C PHE A 18 2.87 -14.98 7.73
N VAL A 19 2.31 -13.77 7.65
CA VAL A 19 2.55 -12.84 6.53
C VAL A 19 4.02 -12.45 6.45
N LEU A 20 4.65 -12.13 7.58
CA LEU A 20 6.07 -11.78 7.63
C LEU A 20 6.94 -12.96 7.19
N LEU A 21 6.69 -14.16 7.72
CA LEU A 21 7.43 -15.37 7.37
C LEU A 21 7.24 -15.73 5.90
N ALA A 22 6.01 -15.65 5.38
CA ALA A 22 5.73 -15.83 3.96
C ALA A 22 6.49 -14.81 3.11
N SER A 23 6.54 -13.53 3.51
CA SER A 23 7.28 -12.50 2.78
C SER A 23 8.77 -12.79 2.70
N ILE A 24 9.38 -13.22 3.81
CA ILE A 24 10.79 -13.62 3.88
C ILE A 24 11.07 -14.83 2.98
N VAL A 25 10.24 -15.88 3.08
CA VAL A 25 10.37 -17.09 2.26
C VAL A 25 10.21 -16.77 0.78
N ILE A 26 9.22 -15.95 0.41
CA ILE A 26 9.01 -15.50 -0.96
C ILE A 26 10.23 -14.71 -1.46
N GLY A 27 10.79 -13.82 -0.63
CA GLY A 27 12.02 -13.07 -0.95
C GLY A 27 13.23 -13.97 -1.21
N ILE A 28 13.44 -15.00 -0.38
CA ILE A 28 14.49 -16.01 -0.55
C ILE A 28 14.29 -16.80 -1.85
N VAL A 29 13.06 -17.26 -2.11
CA VAL A 29 12.75 -18.11 -3.27
C VAL A 29 12.83 -17.34 -4.59
N ARG A 30 12.38 -16.07 -4.60
CA ARG A 30 12.35 -15.24 -5.80
C ARG A 30 13.71 -14.61 -6.12
N GLY A 31 14.47 -14.23 -5.10
CA GLY A 31 15.73 -13.48 -5.22
C GLY A 31 15.52 -11.97 -5.33
N PHE A 32 16.50 -11.19 -4.87
CA PHE A 32 16.47 -9.73 -4.84
C PHE A 32 16.23 -9.11 -6.22
N ILE A 33 16.93 -9.58 -7.25
CA ILE A 33 16.84 -9.01 -8.60
C ILE A 33 15.41 -9.09 -9.13
N LYS A 34 14.74 -10.23 -8.91
CA LYS A 34 13.37 -10.41 -9.36
C LYS A 34 12.41 -9.47 -8.62
N GLU A 35 12.65 -9.27 -7.33
CA GLU A 35 11.80 -8.43 -6.51
C GLU A 35 12.00 -6.92 -6.83
N MET A 36 13.23 -6.49 -7.09
CA MET A 36 13.55 -5.15 -7.60
C MET A 36 12.90 -4.88 -8.96
N LEU A 37 13.03 -5.82 -9.91
CA LEU A 37 12.40 -5.68 -11.22
C LEU A 37 10.88 -5.64 -11.12
N SER A 38 10.29 -6.37 -10.17
CA SER A 38 8.85 -6.28 -9.89
C SER A 38 8.46 -4.89 -9.37
N LEU A 39 9.23 -4.30 -8.47
CA LEU A 39 8.94 -2.93 -7.99
C LEU A 39 9.07 -1.88 -9.09
N VAL A 40 10.13 -1.98 -9.91
CA VAL A 40 10.32 -1.09 -11.06
C VAL A 40 9.17 -1.24 -12.05
N ALA A 41 8.73 -2.47 -12.33
CA ALA A 41 7.58 -2.72 -13.20
C ALA A 41 6.29 -2.10 -12.65
N TRP A 42 6.04 -2.19 -11.34
CA TRP A 42 4.89 -1.54 -10.71
C TRP A 42 4.96 -0.01 -10.82
N GLY A 43 6.12 0.60 -10.53
CA GLY A 43 6.31 2.05 -10.63
C GLY A 43 6.14 2.57 -12.07
N LEU A 44 6.75 1.89 -13.05
CA LEU A 44 6.59 2.22 -14.46
C LEU A 44 5.16 1.99 -14.95
N ALA A 45 4.49 0.92 -14.52
CA ALA A 45 3.09 0.69 -14.87
C ALA A 45 2.18 1.79 -14.35
N PHE A 46 2.39 2.27 -13.12
CA PHE A 46 1.67 3.42 -12.58
C PHE A 46 1.96 4.70 -13.37
N TRP A 47 3.22 4.96 -13.69
CA TRP A 47 3.59 6.13 -14.51
C TRP A 47 2.91 6.10 -15.89
N ILE A 48 2.94 4.96 -16.56
CA ILE A 48 2.30 4.78 -17.87
C ILE A 48 0.77 4.91 -17.73
N ALA A 49 0.17 4.26 -16.73
CA ALA A 49 -1.27 4.39 -16.47
C ALA A 49 -1.67 5.85 -16.22
N TYR A 50 -0.91 6.59 -15.41
CA TYR A 50 -1.15 8.00 -15.17
C TYR A 50 -1.05 8.84 -16.45
N ARG A 51 -0.05 8.56 -17.30
CA ARG A 51 0.20 9.33 -18.53
C ARG A 51 -0.82 9.05 -19.65
N TYR A 52 -1.31 7.82 -19.73
CA TYR A 52 -2.15 7.32 -20.81
C TYR A 52 -3.59 6.99 -20.38
N SER A 53 -3.97 7.31 -19.13
CA SER A 53 -5.34 7.11 -18.62
C SER A 53 -6.37 7.86 -19.44
N ALA A 54 -6.14 9.14 -19.75
CA ALA A 54 -7.07 9.98 -20.50
C ALA A 54 -7.36 9.42 -21.92
N PRO A 55 -6.37 9.21 -22.79
CA PRO A 55 -6.64 8.69 -24.14
C PRO A 55 -7.24 7.27 -24.12
N ALA A 56 -6.88 6.44 -23.15
CA ALA A 56 -7.49 5.11 -23.00
C ALA A 56 -8.95 5.19 -22.54
N SER A 57 -9.27 6.14 -21.68
CA SER A 57 -10.63 6.37 -21.19
C SER A 57 -11.54 6.91 -22.29
N GLU A 58 -11.06 7.86 -23.10
CA GLU A 58 -11.77 8.37 -24.29
C GLU A 58 -12.02 7.25 -25.30
N TRP A 59 -11.01 6.41 -25.55
CA TRP A 59 -11.16 5.26 -26.43
C TRP A 59 -12.21 4.29 -25.91
N LEU A 60 -12.22 3.95 -24.61
CA LEU A 60 -13.26 3.09 -24.02
C LEU A 60 -14.64 3.74 -24.03
N ASP A 61 -14.72 5.05 -23.86
CA ASP A 61 -15.99 5.77 -23.88
C ASP A 61 -16.69 5.68 -25.23
N SER A 62 -15.92 5.60 -26.32
CA SER A 62 -16.48 5.34 -27.66
C SER A 62 -17.20 3.99 -27.80
N PHE A 63 -16.92 3.02 -26.92
CA PHE A 63 -17.58 1.71 -26.92
C PHE A 63 -18.68 1.60 -25.86
N ILE A 64 -18.45 2.15 -24.66
CA ILE A 64 -19.36 2.01 -23.51
C ILE A 64 -20.41 3.14 -23.48
N GLY A 65 -20.04 4.34 -23.92
CA GLY A 65 -20.91 5.53 -23.88
C GLY A 65 -21.24 6.00 -22.47
N ASN A 66 -20.41 5.65 -21.46
CA ASN A 66 -20.60 6.06 -20.08
C ASN A 66 -19.26 6.48 -19.44
N PRO A 67 -18.98 7.79 -19.32
CA PRO A 67 -17.70 8.28 -18.85
C PRO A 67 -17.38 7.91 -17.39
N THR A 68 -18.40 7.67 -16.57
CA THR A 68 -18.25 7.23 -15.17
C THR A 68 -17.63 5.83 -15.10
N LEU A 69 -17.91 4.96 -16.09
CA LEU A 69 -17.33 3.61 -16.18
C LEU A 69 -16.04 3.60 -17.01
N SER A 70 -15.99 4.37 -18.11
CA SER A 70 -14.87 4.40 -19.04
C SER A 70 -13.58 4.93 -18.39
N SER A 71 -13.67 5.92 -17.51
CA SER A 71 -12.51 6.54 -16.83
C SER A 71 -11.70 5.57 -15.94
N PRO A 72 -12.32 4.90 -14.94
CA PRO A 72 -11.60 3.91 -14.14
C PRO A 72 -11.20 2.68 -14.97
N LEU A 73 -12.03 2.23 -15.91
CA LEU A 73 -11.71 1.06 -16.75
C LEU A 73 -10.54 1.30 -17.70
N GLY A 74 -10.44 2.48 -18.33
CA GLY A 74 -9.29 2.84 -19.18
C GLY A 74 -8.00 2.93 -18.37
N SER A 75 -8.06 3.57 -17.21
CA SER A 75 -6.92 3.67 -16.29
C SER A 75 -6.43 2.28 -15.82
N ILE A 76 -7.36 1.43 -15.37
CA ILE A 76 -7.06 0.05 -14.94
C ILE A 76 -6.55 -0.78 -16.12
N GLY A 77 -7.16 -0.65 -17.30
CA GLY A 77 -6.77 -1.36 -18.51
C GLY A 77 -5.31 -1.08 -18.91
N VAL A 78 -4.93 0.19 -18.96
CA VAL A 78 -3.55 0.61 -19.25
C VAL A 78 -2.60 0.11 -18.16
N PHE A 79 -2.99 0.25 -16.89
CA PHE A 79 -2.17 -0.21 -15.78
C PHE A 79 -1.87 -1.71 -15.88
N VAL A 80 -2.91 -2.54 -16.06
CA VAL A 80 -2.77 -3.99 -16.16
C VAL A 80 -1.97 -4.38 -17.39
N ALA A 81 -2.26 -3.79 -18.56
CA ALA A 81 -1.51 -4.08 -19.78
C ALA A 81 -0.02 -3.74 -19.63
N SER A 82 0.28 -2.56 -19.10
CA SER A 82 1.65 -2.11 -18.85
C SER A 82 2.35 -3.03 -17.85
N LEU A 83 1.68 -3.36 -16.74
CA LEU A 83 2.23 -4.24 -15.71
C LEU A 83 2.53 -5.64 -16.27
N LEU A 84 1.68 -6.19 -17.13
CA LEU A 84 1.92 -7.48 -17.78
C LEU A 84 3.15 -7.44 -18.68
N ILE A 85 3.27 -6.43 -19.54
CA ILE A 85 4.41 -6.26 -20.46
C ILE A 85 5.71 -6.09 -19.67
N LEU A 86 5.72 -5.18 -18.69
CA LEU A 86 6.89 -4.90 -17.85
C LEU A 86 7.28 -6.10 -16.98
N SER A 87 6.31 -6.83 -16.44
CA SER A 87 6.57 -8.04 -15.66
C SER A 87 7.17 -9.15 -16.52
N LEU A 88 6.70 -9.31 -17.76
CA LEU A 88 7.27 -10.27 -18.69
C LEU A 88 8.72 -9.90 -19.05
N ALA A 89 8.97 -8.63 -19.36
CA ALA A 89 10.32 -8.11 -19.62
C ALA A 89 11.25 -8.30 -18.41
N GLY A 90 10.78 -7.95 -17.21
CA GLY A 90 11.52 -8.16 -15.96
C GLY A 90 11.82 -9.63 -15.70
N ASN A 91 10.89 -10.54 -15.99
CA ASN A 91 11.12 -11.98 -15.88
C ASN A 91 12.22 -12.46 -16.85
N LEU A 92 12.21 -11.99 -18.11
CA LEU A 92 13.25 -12.30 -19.09
C LEU A 92 14.61 -11.80 -18.62
N LEU A 93 14.67 -10.54 -18.17
CA LEU A 93 15.89 -9.92 -17.67
C LEU A 93 16.45 -10.65 -16.43
N SER A 94 15.57 -11.07 -15.51
CA SER A 94 15.96 -11.86 -14.34
C SER A 94 16.62 -13.19 -14.71
N ARG A 95 16.24 -13.82 -15.84
CA ARG A 95 16.85 -15.07 -16.31
C ARG A 95 18.27 -14.84 -16.85
N LEU A 96 18.55 -13.67 -17.43
CA LEU A 96 19.89 -13.30 -17.89
C LEU A 96 20.83 -13.15 -16.69
N PHE A 97 20.38 -12.46 -15.64
CA PHE A 97 21.17 -12.32 -14.41
C PHE A 97 21.38 -13.64 -13.67
N LYS A 98 20.44 -14.58 -13.72
CA LYS A 98 20.65 -15.92 -13.12
C LYS A 98 21.82 -16.71 -13.72
N ARG A 99 22.24 -16.39 -14.95
CA ARG A 99 23.40 -17.03 -15.59
C ARG A 99 24.75 -16.50 -15.10
N SER A 100 24.80 -15.39 -14.36
CA SER A 100 26.06 -14.80 -13.86
C SER A 100 26.61 -15.48 -12.60
N GLY A 101 25.94 -16.50 -12.06
CA GLY A 101 26.43 -17.31 -10.94
C GLY A 101 26.23 -16.72 -9.53
N LEU A 102 25.65 -15.52 -9.39
CA LEU A 102 25.45 -14.85 -8.09
C LEU A 102 24.25 -15.35 -7.26
N THR A 103 23.82 -16.61 -7.44
CA THR A 103 22.56 -17.12 -6.87
C THR A 103 22.54 -17.10 -5.33
N GLY A 104 23.69 -17.23 -4.64
CA GLY A 104 23.74 -17.18 -3.18
C GLY A 104 23.46 -15.78 -2.63
N THR A 105 24.21 -14.78 -3.10
CA THR A 105 24.06 -13.37 -2.66
C THR A 105 22.69 -12.80 -3.04
N ASP A 106 22.16 -13.13 -4.23
CA ASP A 106 20.83 -12.71 -4.68
C ASP A 106 19.70 -13.20 -3.75
N ARG A 107 19.84 -14.41 -3.20
CA ARG A 107 18.87 -14.96 -2.23
C ARG A 107 18.98 -14.32 -0.85
N LEU A 108 20.19 -14.02 -0.38
CA LEU A 108 20.41 -13.32 0.89
C LEU A 108 19.85 -11.91 0.85
N LEU A 109 20.14 -11.15 -0.22
CA LEU A 109 19.54 -9.84 -0.43
C LEU A 109 18.02 -9.92 -0.60
N GLY A 110 17.53 -10.99 -1.23
CA GLY A 110 16.10 -11.27 -1.35
C GLY A 110 15.43 -11.49 0.00
N ALA A 111 16.11 -12.14 0.95
CA ALA A 111 15.64 -12.29 2.32
C ALA A 111 15.52 -10.95 3.04
N VAL A 112 16.55 -10.10 2.96
CA VAL A 112 16.56 -8.75 3.58
C VAL A 112 15.43 -7.90 3.00
N PHE A 113 15.27 -7.92 1.68
CA PHE A 113 14.22 -7.19 1.00
C PHE A 113 12.81 -7.72 1.34
N GLY A 114 12.65 -9.04 1.39
CA GLY A 114 11.41 -9.71 1.82
C GLY A 114 11.03 -9.33 3.26
N THR A 115 12.00 -9.26 4.17
CA THR A 115 11.78 -8.75 5.53
C THR A 115 11.27 -7.31 5.51
N GLY A 116 11.93 -6.42 4.76
CA GLY A 116 11.52 -5.02 4.65
C GLY A 116 10.08 -4.86 4.12
N ARG A 117 9.74 -5.60 3.07
CA ARG A 117 8.38 -5.62 2.51
C ARG A 117 7.37 -6.21 3.49
N GLY A 118 7.70 -7.31 4.17
CA GLY A 118 6.84 -7.93 5.17
C GLY A 118 6.57 -6.98 6.35
N LEU A 119 7.58 -6.26 6.83
CA LEU A 119 7.44 -5.23 7.85
C LEU A 119 6.59 -4.05 7.37
N ALA A 120 6.76 -3.60 6.12
CA ALA A 120 5.93 -2.54 5.56
C ALA A 120 4.44 -2.95 5.50
N ILE A 121 4.14 -4.18 5.06
CA ILE A 121 2.77 -4.72 5.05
C ILE A 121 2.23 -4.81 6.48
N LEU A 122 3.03 -5.32 7.43
CA LEU A 122 2.66 -5.41 8.84
C LEU A 122 2.26 -4.04 9.42
N ILE A 123 3.10 -3.02 9.21
CA ILE A 123 2.83 -1.65 9.67
C ILE A 123 1.56 -1.10 9.02
N ALA A 124 1.40 -1.26 7.69
CA ALA A 124 0.21 -0.81 6.98
C ALA A 124 -1.07 -1.47 7.51
N THR A 125 -1.04 -2.77 7.78
CA THR A 125 -2.18 -3.49 8.38
C THR A 125 -2.51 -2.94 9.77
N LEU A 126 -1.51 -2.72 10.63
CA LEU A 126 -1.73 -2.15 11.97
C LEU A 126 -2.32 -0.74 11.91
N VAL A 127 -1.87 0.09 10.96
CA VAL A 127 -2.41 1.44 10.74
C VAL A 127 -3.87 1.37 10.26
N ILE A 128 -4.21 0.50 9.31
CA ILE A 128 -5.59 0.31 8.85
C ILE A 128 -6.49 -0.17 10.00
N LEU A 129 -6.01 -1.10 10.82
CA LEU A 129 -6.73 -1.57 12.00
C LEU A 129 -7.00 -0.46 13.02
N ARG A 130 -6.09 0.53 13.14
CA ARG A 130 -6.31 1.73 13.95
C ARG A 130 -7.30 2.72 13.35
N LEU A 131 -7.29 2.90 12.03
CA LEU A 131 -8.17 3.84 11.35
C LEU A 131 -9.61 3.32 11.23
N THR A 132 -9.81 2.03 11.43
CA THR A 132 -11.12 1.40 11.56
C THR A 132 -11.55 1.46 13.04
N PRO A 133 -12.82 1.75 13.39
CA PRO A 133 -13.32 1.76 14.77
C PRO A 133 -13.43 0.34 15.37
N LEU A 134 -12.34 -0.43 15.32
CA LEU A 134 -12.15 -1.69 16.04
C LEU A 134 -11.39 -1.46 17.37
N ILE A 135 -11.02 -0.21 17.68
CA ILE A 135 -10.20 0.22 18.81
C ILE A 135 -10.85 -0.08 20.18
N GLU A 136 -12.17 -0.22 20.25
CA GLU A 136 -12.87 -0.48 21.53
C GLU A 136 -12.79 -1.94 22.00
N GLN A 137 -12.17 -2.83 21.23
CA GLN A 137 -12.18 -4.25 21.55
C GLN A 137 -11.00 -4.67 22.46
N PRO A 138 -11.24 -5.46 23.54
CA PRO A 138 -10.23 -5.85 24.53
C PRO A 138 -8.99 -6.57 23.98
N TRP A 139 -9.09 -7.19 22.79
CA TRP A 139 -8.00 -7.89 22.12
C TRP A 139 -6.97 -6.95 21.46
N TYR A 140 -7.32 -5.68 21.25
CA TYR A 140 -6.43 -4.70 20.61
C TYR A 140 -5.37 -4.16 21.59
N ASN A 141 -5.76 -3.89 22.84
CA ASN A 141 -4.89 -3.34 23.89
C ASN A 141 -3.99 -4.40 24.56
N ALA A 142 -4.25 -5.69 24.33
CA ALA A 142 -3.54 -6.80 24.98
C ALA A 142 -2.39 -7.40 24.16
N SER A 143 -2.25 -7.05 22.87
CA SER A 143 -1.14 -7.58 22.05
C SER A 143 0.17 -6.84 22.32
N TRP A 144 1.23 -7.64 22.48
CA TRP A 144 2.61 -7.18 22.69
C TRP A 144 3.14 -6.36 21.50
N LEU A 145 2.72 -6.70 20.28
CA LEU A 145 3.06 -5.96 19.07
C LEU A 145 2.46 -4.55 19.10
N THR A 146 1.20 -4.42 19.52
CA THR A 146 0.54 -3.11 19.68
C THR A 146 1.23 -2.26 20.75
N ALA A 147 1.58 -2.84 21.90
CA ALA A 147 2.26 -2.13 22.99
C ALA A 147 3.70 -1.68 22.65
N ARG A 148 4.37 -2.36 21.70
CA ARG A 148 5.71 -1.96 21.22
C ARG A 148 5.63 -0.94 20.09
N SER A 149 4.61 -1.01 19.23
CA SER A 149 4.46 -0.11 18.08
C SER A 149 3.71 1.20 18.40
N THR A 150 2.97 1.27 19.50
CA THR A 150 2.24 2.46 19.99
C THR A 150 3.04 3.77 19.92
N PRO A 151 4.25 3.91 20.49
CA PRO A 151 4.94 5.21 20.49
C PRO A 151 5.34 5.67 19.08
N LEU A 152 5.68 4.75 18.18
CA LEU A 152 6.00 5.05 16.78
C LEU A 152 4.74 5.45 16.00
N VAL A 153 3.65 4.72 16.21
CA VAL A 153 2.37 4.97 15.54
C VAL A 153 1.77 6.30 16.01
N ASP A 154 1.83 6.61 17.31
CA ASP A 154 1.33 7.86 17.85
C ASP A 154 2.14 9.07 17.35
N SER A 155 3.46 8.91 17.16
CA SER A 155 4.32 9.94 16.57
C SER A 155 3.98 10.22 15.10
N LEU A 156 3.69 9.18 14.32
CA LEU A 156 3.29 9.30 12.91
C LEU A 156 1.87 9.87 12.78
N VAL A 157 0.95 9.45 13.64
CA VAL A 157 -0.43 9.97 13.69
C VAL A 157 -0.45 11.43 14.15
N ALA A 158 0.42 11.84 15.07
CA ALA A 158 0.55 13.24 15.48
C ALA A 158 1.04 14.13 14.32
N GLN A 159 2.03 13.67 13.54
CA GLN A 159 2.52 14.41 12.37
C GLN A 159 1.48 14.49 11.25
N VAL A 160 0.83 13.36 10.92
CA VAL A 160 -0.15 13.31 9.83
C VAL A 160 -1.46 13.99 10.23
N GLY A 161 -1.94 13.73 11.45
CA GLY A 161 -3.15 14.31 12.02
C GLY A 161 -3.08 15.83 12.15
N GLY A 162 -1.93 16.38 12.57
CA GLY A 162 -1.73 17.84 12.62
C GLY A 162 -1.89 18.49 11.24
N SER A 163 -1.26 17.93 10.22
CA SER A 163 -1.33 18.46 8.84
C SER A 163 -2.72 18.35 8.21
N LEU A 164 -3.49 17.30 8.55
CA LEU A 164 -4.84 17.10 8.05
C LEU A 164 -5.86 18.00 8.75
N ILE A 165 -5.73 18.20 10.07
CA ILE A 165 -6.61 19.10 10.84
C ILE A 165 -6.42 20.54 10.37
N GLU A 166 -5.18 20.99 10.16
CA GLU A 166 -4.88 22.34 9.67
C GLU A 166 -5.38 22.57 8.23
N SER A 167 -5.34 21.53 7.38
CA SER A 167 -5.90 21.58 6.02
C SER A 167 -7.44 21.66 6.01
N VAL A 168 -8.09 20.95 6.95
CA VAL A 168 -9.56 21.01 7.10
C VAL A 168 -9.98 22.34 7.71
N GLU A 169 -9.26 22.84 8.71
CA GLU A 169 -9.54 24.11 9.38
C GLU A 169 -9.37 25.29 8.42
N SER A 170 -8.32 25.32 7.60
CA SER A 170 -8.13 26.35 6.57
C SER A 170 -9.22 26.32 5.50
N THR A 171 -9.66 25.14 5.06
CA THR A 171 -10.77 24.99 4.10
C THR A 171 -12.12 25.40 4.70
N VAL A 172 -12.37 25.10 5.97
CA VAL A 172 -13.60 25.49 6.70
C VAL A 172 -13.63 27.00 6.95
N ILE A 173 -12.50 27.62 7.30
CA ILE A 173 -12.38 29.07 7.50
C ILE A 173 -12.55 29.83 6.18
N GLU A 174 -11.96 29.34 5.07
CA GLU A 174 -12.14 29.93 3.74
C GLU A 174 -13.61 29.84 3.28
N THR A 175 -14.26 28.71 3.57
CA THR A 175 -15.68 28.50 3.24
C THR A 175 -16.61 29.36 4.13
N GLN A 176 -16.35 29.52 5.43
CA GLN A 176 -17.16 30.41 6.29
C GLN A 176 -16.91 31.90 6.01
N GLY A 177 -15.68 32.29 5.70
CA GLY A 177 -15.32 33.66 5.34
C GLY A 177 -15.99 34.15 4.04
N SER A 178 -16.35 33.23 3.14
CA SER A 178 -17.07 33.53 1.90
C SER A 178 -18.60 33.62 2.07
N ILE A 179 -19.18 33.23 3.21
CA ILE A 179 -20.65 33.15 3.42
C ILE A 179 -21.19 34.33 4.25
N VAL A 180 -20.38 35.34 4.59
CA VAL A 180 -20.89 36.60 5.15
C VAL A 180 -21.30 37.52 3.98
N PRO A 181 -22.59 37.65 3.63
CA PRO A 181 -23.01 38.61 2.62
C PRO A 181 -22.63 40.03 3.09
N ALA A 182 -22.14 40.84 2.15
CA ALA A 182 -21.83 42.25 2.38
C ALA A 182 -23.01 42.94 3.11
N PRO A 183 -22.74 43.81 4.10
CA PRO A 183 -23.80 44.63 4.70
C PRO A 183 -24.52 45.36 3.57
N LEU A 184 -25.84 45.26 3.53
CA LEU A 184 -26.64 46.07 2.62
C LEU A 184 -26.55 47.52 3.09
N ASP A 185 -25.67 48.31 2.47
CA ASP A 185 -25.68 49.77 2.52
C ASP A 185 -26.56 50.38 1.44
#